data_AF-A0A257JDG6-F1
#
_entry.id   AF-A0A257JDG6-F1
#
_cell.length_a   1.000
_cell.length_b   1.000
_cell.length_c   1.000
_cell.angle_alpha   90.00
_cell.angle_beta   90.00
_cell.angle_gamma   90.00
#
_symmetry.space_group_name_H-M   'P 1'
#
loop_
_entity.id
_entity.type
_entity.pdbx_description
1 polymer ?
#
loop_
_entity_poly.entity_id
_entity_poly.type
_entity_poly.pdbx_seq_one_letter_code
_entity_poly.pdbx_strand_id
1 'polypeptide(L)'
;MTHSRKWIVVATGDNETSEVRLLPVNDPFAKPILVRPRKKGVEYDVEEHDGTLFIHTNDTSTQFRLVTAPISKPGEWTERIAPSPNFYMTGVSTFADFFVVEGRDNCLDQVEIHPFRGVKPKRITFPEASYSAGLDENPEYKVAMLRLSYESMVTPDTVTEYDVSSGEMTTLKVQEIPSGYDASQYATERVEITARDGTKVPVSVVYKKGFKKDGNGPLYLYAYGAYGYAIPPGFSTTRLSLLDRGFAYAI
;
A
#
# COMPACT_ATOMS: atom_id res chain seq x y z
N MET A 1 7.47 6.92 -15.11
CA MET A 1 7.73 8.38 -15.07
C MET A 1 7.43 8.84 -13.66
N THR A 2 8.06 9.91 -13.17
CA THR A 2 7.63 10.52 -11.90
C THR A 2 6.24 11.12 -12.06
N HIS A 3 5.52 11.26 -10.95
CA HIS A 3 4.14 11.77 -10.96
C HIS A 3 4.04 13.19 -11.50
N SER A 4 5.08 14.01 -11.27
CA SER A 4 5.25 15.35 -11.83
C SER A 4 5.34 15.40 -13.36
N ARG A 5 5.48 14.24 -14.03
CA ARG A 5 5.71 14.07 -15.47
C ARG A 5 6.92 14.84 -16.01
N LYS A 6 7.87 15.18 -15.14
CA LYS A 6 9.14 15.82 -15.54
C LYS A 6 10.22 14.80 -15.89
N TRP A 7 10.16 13.60 -15.31
CA TRP A 7 11.21 12.59 -15.45
C TRP A 7 10.68 11.24 -15.91
N ILE A 8 11.35 10.68 -16.92
CA ILE A 8 11.32 9.26 -17.25
C ILE A 8 12.25 8.56 -16.27
N VAL A 9 11.74 7.51 -15.63
CA VAL A 9 12.47 6.70 -14.66
C VAL A 9 12.89 5.41 -15.35
N VAL A 10 14.20 5.17 -15.41
CA VAL A 10 14.79 3.93 -15.92
C VAL A 10 15.37 3.18 -14.73
N ALA A 11 14.65 2.16 -14.27
CA ALA A 11 15.05 1.33 -13.15
C ALA A 11 15.56 -0.04 -13.64
N THR A 12 16.63 -0.53 -13.01
CA THR A 12 17.14 -1.89 -13.20
C THR A 12 17.40 -2.51 -11.84
N GLY A 13 17.21 -3.82 -11.69
CA GLY A 13 17.41 -4.47 -10.40
C GLY A 13 17.17 -5.97 -10.42
N ASP A 14 17.35 -6.57 -9.25
CA ASP A 14 16.93 -7.93 -8.90
C ASP A 14 16.04 -7.89 -7.64
N ASN A 15 15.88 -9.00 -6.93
CA ASN A 15 15.03 -9.08 -5.73
C ASN A 15 15.65 -8.48 -4.46
N GLU A 16 16.85 -7.90 -4.51
CA GLU A 16 17.50 -7.27 -3.36
C GLU A 16 18.28 -5.98 -3.72
N THR A 17 18.36 -5.61 -4.99
CA THR A 17 19.21 -4.51 -5.47
C THR A 17 18.54 -3.70 -6.55
N SER A 18 18.62 -2.37 -6.46
CA SER A 18 18.14 -1.45 -7.50
C SER A 18 19.23 -0.48 -7.99
N GLU A 19 19.08 0.00 -9.23
CA GLU A 19 19.75 1.19 -9.77
C GLU A 19 18.74 1.97 -10.61
N VAL A 20 18.57 3.25 -10.28
CA VAL A 20 17.64 4.15 -10.97
C VAL A 20 18.41 5.26 -11.68
N ARG A 21 17.99 5.53 -12.91
CA ARG A 21 18.42 6.65 -13.74
C ARG A 21 17.23 7.49 -14.15
N LEU A 22 17.43 8.80 -14.25
CA LEU A 22 16.40 9.75 -14.65
C LEU A 22 16.75 10.38 -16.00
N LEU A 23 15.75 10.51 -16.85
CA LEU A 23 15.80 11.21 -18.13
C LEU A 23 14.73 12.30 -18.13
N PRO A 24 15.02 13.52 -18.57
CA PRO A 24 13.99 14.54 -18.68
C PRO A 24 12.98 14.16 -19.77
N VAL A 25 11.68 14.33 -19.51
CA VAL A 25 10.61 13.93 -20.45
C VAL A 25 10.70 14.72 -21.77
N ASN A 26 11.21 15.95 -21.74
CA ASN A 26 11.35 16.80 -22.92
C ASN A 26 12.63 16.55 -23.73
N ASP A 27 13.54 15.69 -23.27
CA ASP A 27 14.73 15.26 -24.02
C ASP A 27 15.09 13.79 -23.68
N PRO A 28 14.44 12.82 -24.36
CA PRO A 28 14.71 11.41 -24.12
C PRO A 28 16.11 10.95 -24.60
N PHE A 29 16.85 11.79 -25.32
CA PHE A 29 18.22 11.52 -25.77
C PHE A 29 19.28 12.13 -24.85
N ALA A 30 18.87 12.87 -23.81
CA ALA A 30 19.77 13.39 -22.80
C ALA A 30 20.59 12.26 -22.16
N LYS A 31 21.75 12.60 -21.59
CA LYS A 31 22.51 11.64 -20.77
C LYS A 31 21.71 11.31 -19.51
N PRO A 32 21.38 10.03 -19.23
CA PRO A 32 20.65 9.67 -18.02
C PRO A 32 21.40 10.08 -16.75
N ILE A 33 20.70 10.73 -15.83
CA ILE A 33 21.21 11.10 -14.51
C ILE A 33 21.14 9.87 -13.61
N LEU A 34 22.30 9.37 -13.19
CA LEU A 34 22.36 8.29 -12.20
C LEU A 34 21.98 8.83 -10.82
N VAL A 35 21.01 8.20 -10.14
CA VAL A 35 20.63 8.59 -8.79
C VAL A 35 21.69 8.13 -7.78
N ARG A 36 21.93 6.82 -7.71
CA ARG A 36 23.01 6.24 -6.90
C ARG A 36 23.49 4.92 -7.55
N PRO A 37 24.80 4.63 -7.61
CA PRO A 37 25.28 3.34 -8.11
C PRO A 37 24.66 2.18 -7.31
N ARG A 38 24.36 1.06 -8.00
CA ARG A 38 23.87 -0.16 -7.33
C ARG A 38 24.79 -0.60 -6.20
N LYS A 39 24.19 -1.07 -5.12
CA LYS A 39 24.87 -1.72 -4.01
C LYS A 39 24.06 -2.94 -3.62
N LYS A 40 24.72 -4.10 -3.51
CA LYS A 40 24.06 -5.36 -3.15
C LYS A 40 23.25 -5.20 -1.85
N GLY A 41 22.00 -5.66 -1.87
CA GLY A 41 21.09 -5.58 -0.72
C GLY A 41 20.49 -4.19 -0.49
N VAL A 42 20.64 -3.27 -1.46
CA VAL A 42 20.03 -1.93 -1.41
C VAL A 42 19.03 -1.77 -2.55
N GLU A 43 17.76 -1.69 -2.17
CA GLU A 43 16.63 -1.41 -3.04
C GLU A 43 16.22 0.04 -2.87
N TYR A 44 15.84 0.68 -3.97
CA TYR A 44 15.23 2.00 -3.93
C TYR A 44 14.45 2.33 -5.21
N ASP A 45 13.40 3.12 -5.02
CA ASP A 45 12.62 3.77 -6.08
C ASP A 45 12.61 5.30 -5.85
N VAL A 46 12.14 6.05 -6.85
CA VAL A 46 12.32 7.50 -6.90
C VAL A 46 11.10 8.21 -7.46
N GLU A 47 10.59 9.16 -6.69
CA GLU A 47 9.69 10.22 -7.13
C GLU A 47 10.39 11.58 -7.18
N GLU A 48 9.77 12.57 -7.80
CA GLU A 48 10.29 13.94 -7.86
C GLU A 48 9.21 14.98 -7.54
N HIS A 49 9.62 15.99 -6.79
CA HIS A 49 8.85 17.20 -6.56
C HIS A 49 9.80 18.41 -6.46
N ASP A 50 9.57 19.42 -7.29
CA ASP A 50 10.24 20.71 -7.27
C ASP A 50 11.78 20.65 -7.18
N GLY A 51 12.40 19.82 -8.03
CA GLY A 51 13.85 19.62 -8.06
C GLY A 51 14.41 18.78 -6.91
N THR A 52 13.54 18.27 -6.04
CA THR A 52 13.87 17.35 -4.95
C THR A 52 13.42 15.94 -5.30
N LEU A 53 14.33 14.99 -5.19
CA LEU A 53 14.03 13.56 -5.28
C LEU A 53 13.49 13.07 -3.94
N PHE A 54 12.45 12.24 -4.00
CA PHE A 54 11.88 11.50 -2.89
C PHE A 54 12.21 10.04 -3.11
N ILE A 55 13.04 9.46 -2.25
CA ILE A 55 13.67 8.17 -2.47
C ILE A 55 13.25 7.23 -1.35
N HIS A 56 12.43 6.26 -1.69
CA HIS A 56 12.04 5.16 -0.81
C HIS A 56 13.13 4.09 -0.89
N THR A 57 13.76 3.74 0.24
CA THR A 57 14.98 2.92 0.26
C THR A 57 15.09 2.06 1.52
N ASN A 58 15.72 0.88 1.40
CA ASN A 58 16.03 -0.02 2.53
C ASN A 58 17.49 0.07 3.02
N ASP A 59 18.28 1.04 2.53
CA ASP A 59 19.74 1.09 2.72
C ASP A 59 20.23 1.08 4.18
N THR A 60 19.38 1.45 5.14
CA THR A 60 19.66 1.35 6.58
C THR A 60 18.71 0.43 7.36
N SER A 61 17.65 -0.10 6.75
CA SER A 61 16.64 -0.92 7.43
C SER A 61 15.74 -1.67 6.45
N THR A 62 15.37 -2.91 6.79
CA THR A 62 14.36 -3.71 6.07
C THR A 62 12.94 -3.17 6.18
N GLN A 63 12.70 -2.19 7.07
CA GLN A 63 11.40 -1.52 7.19
C GLN A 63 11.22 -0.36 6.20
N PHE A 64 12.26 -0.10 5.40
CA PHE A 64 12.38 1.03 4.48
C PHE A 64 12.25 2.39 5.20
N ARG A 65 12.72 3.43 4.51
CA ARG A 65 12.71 4.83 4.97
C ARG A 65 12.53 5.73 3.76
N LEU A 66 12.20 6.98 4.02
CA LEU A 66 12.18 8.02 2.99
C LEU A 66 13.37 8.94 3.17
N VAL A 67 14.17 9.09 2.12
CA VAL A 67 15.23 10.09 2.02
C VAL A 67 14.95 11.05 0.89
N THR A 68 15.61 12.20 0.92
CA THR A 68 15.51 13.21 -0.12
C THR A 68 16.90 13.62 -0.61
N ALA A 69 16.99 14.06 -1.87
CA ALA A 69 18.22 14.59 -2.44
C ALA A 69 17.89 15.63 -3.52
N PRO A 70 18.70 16.68 -3.72
CA PRO A 70 18.51 17.58 -4.84
C PRO A 70 18.85 16.86 -6.15
N ILE A 71 18.11 17.13 -7.23
CA ILE A 71 18.35 16.54 -8.55
C ILE A 71 19.77 16.81 -9.08
N SER A 72 20.39 17.93 -8.67
CA SER A 72 21.76 18.28 -9.02
C SER A 72 22.81 17.41 -8.33
N LYS A 73 22.44 16.73 -7.24
CA LYS A 73 23.31 15.84 -6.46
C LYS A 73 22.52 14.64 -5.93
N PRO A 74 22.04 13.77 -6.83
CA PRO A 74 21.01 12.80 -6.49
C PRO A 74 21.48 11.65 -5.57
N GLY A 75 22.80 11.54 -5.32
CA GLY A 75 23.39 10.61 -4.38
C GLY A 75 23.63 11.17 -2.96
N GLU A 76 23.40 12.48 -2.74
CA GLU A 76 23.55 13.11 -1.41
C GLU A 76 22.22 13.03 -0.64
N TRP A 77 21.95 11.85 -0.07
CA TRP A 77 20.67 11.53 0.59
C TRP A 77 20.60 12.11 2.01
N THR A 78 19.49 12.79 2.31
CA THR A 78 19.14 13.32 3.64
C THR A 78 17.86 12.66 4.14
N GLU A 79 17.83 12.25 5.41
CA GLU A 79 16.65 11.63 6.01
C GLU A 79 15.45 12.58 5.99
N ARG A 80 14.29 12.06 5.53
CA ARG A 80 13.01 12.75 5.58
C ARG A 80 12.04 12.05 6.53
N ILE A 81 11.97 10.73 6.46
CA ILE A 81 11.22 9.87 7.39
C ILE A 81 12.16 8.72 7.78
N ALA A 82 12.50 8.64 9.05
CA ALA A 82 13.31 7.56 9.62
C ALA A 82 12.57 6.21 9.51
N PRO A 83 13.29 5.07 9.42
CA PRO A 83 12.66 3.76 9.47
C PRO A 83 11.98 3.53 10.83
N SER A 84 10.89 2.78 10.84
CA SER A 84 10.11 2.48 12.04
C SER A 84 10.02 0.97 12.26
N PRO A 85 10.18 0.47 13.50
CA PRO A 85 10.01 -0.97 13.78
C PRO A 85 8.57 -1.46 13.58
N ASN A 86 7.58 -0.55 13.56
CA ASN A 86 6.16 -0.89 13.50
C ASN A 86 5.53 -0.59 12.14
N PHE A 87 6.21 0.16 11.28
CA PHE A 87 5.70 0.57 9.98
C PHE A 87 6.63 0.08 8.88
N TYR A 88 6.12 -0.78 8.02
CA TYR A 88 6.82 -1.21 6.81
C TYR A 88 6.40 -0.28 5.67
N MET A 89 7.28 0.62 5.25
CA MET A 89 6.98 1.53 4.13
C MET A 89 7.01 0.73 2.83
N THR A 90 5.98 0.90 1.99
CA THR A 90 5.88 0.21 0.70
C THR A 90 6.10 1.13 -0.49
N GLY A 91 5.97 2.44 -0.31
CA GLY A 91 6.22 3.40 -1.38
C GLY A 91 5.88 4.84 -1.03
N VAL A 92 6.17 5.72 -2.00
CA VAL A 92 5.88 7.14 -1.95
C VAL A 92 5.32 7.61 -3.29
N SER A 93 4.32 8.51 -3.26
CA SER A 93 3.81 9.21 -4.44
C SER A 93 3.81 10.71 -4.17
N THR A 94 4.44 11.52 -5.02
CA THR A 94 4.46 12.98 -4.85
C THR A 94 3.32 13.64 -5.64
N PHE A 95 2.64 14.60 -5.04
CA PHE A 95 1.66 15.47 -5.70
C PHE A 95 2.16 16.92 -5.69
N ALA A 96 1.38 17.84 -6.25
CA ALA A 96 1.74 19.26 -6.30
C ALA A 96 1.84 19.92 -4.91
N ASP A 97 0.98 19.53 -3.96
CA ASP A 97 0.86 20.22 -2.67
C ASP A 97 1.24 19.34 -1.46
N PHE A 98 1.33 18.02 -1.65
CA PHE A 98 1.65 17.03 -0.62
C PHE A 98 2.31 15.80 -1.26
N PHE A 99 2.75 14.85 -0.44
CA PHE A 99 3.10 13.51 -0.89
C PHE A 99 2.37 12.47 -0.05
N VAL A 100 2.14 11.30 -0.62
CA VAL A 100 1.50 10.17 0.06
C VAL A 100 2.56 9.12 0.34
N VAL A 101 2.53 8.60 1.56
CA VAL A 101 3.32 7.43 1.97
C VAL A 101 2.35 6.28 2.16
N GLU A 102 2.62 5.18 1.47
CA GLU A 102 1.93 3.92 1.66
C GLU A 102 2.82 2.96 2.45
N GLY A 103 2.19 2.13 3.26
CA GLY A 103 2.91 1.12 4.03
C GLY A 103 1.98 0.23 4.81
N ARG A 104 2.54 -0.52 5.74
CA ARG A 104 1.80 -1.45 6.59
C ARG A 104 2.14 -1.25 8.05
N ASP A 105 1.11 -1.16 8.87
CA ASP A 105 1.19 -1.13 10.32
C ASP A 105 0.38 -2.32 10.84
N ASN A 106 1.03 -3.20 11.61
CA ASN A 106 0.45 -4.48 12.02
C ASN A 106 -0.25 -5.19 10.84
N CYS A 107 0.44 -5.39 9.72
CA CYS A 107 -0.09 -6.03 8.49
C CYS A 107 -1.43 -5.47 7.96
N LEU A 108 -1.77 -4.21 8.24
CA LEU A 108 -2.88 -3.49 7.60
C LEU A 108 -2.30 -2.40 6.72
N ASP A 109 -2.81 -2.27 5.50
CA ASP A 109 -2.40 -1.21 4.59
C ASP A 109 -2.73 0.17 5.20
N GLN A 110 -1.80 1.10 5.08
CA GLN A 110 -1.89 2.45 5.62
C GLN A 110 -1.62 3.45 4.50
N VAL A 111 -2.43 4.49 4.43
CA VAL A 111 -2.25 5.62 3.52
C VAL A 111 -2.08 6.88 4.36
N GLU A 112 -0.93 7.54 4.25
CA GLU A 112 -0.62 8.76 4.98
C GLU A 112 -0.36 9.92 4.03
N ILE A 113 -1.06 11.03 4.23
CA ILE A 113 -0.86 12.27 3.49
C ILE A 113 0.10 13.15 4.29
N HIS A 114 1.23 13.51 3.68
CA HIS A 114 2.29 14.30 4.28
C HIS A 114 2.44 15.65 3.55
N PRO A 115 2.47 16.79 4.28
CA PRO A 115 2.82 18.06 3.66
C PRO A 115 4.33 18.11 3.37
N PHE A 116 4.73 18.83 2.31
CA PHE A 116 6.16 19.06 2.02
C PHE A 116 6.86 19.88 3.11
N ARG A 117 6.11 20.78 3.78
CA ARG A 117 6.59 21.61 4.88
C ARG A 117 5.77 21.36 6.14
N GLY A 118 6.41 21.42 7.31
CA GLY A 118 5.80 20.97 8.56
C GLY A 118 5.93 19.46 8.75
N VAL A 119 5.33 18.93 9.82
CA VAL A 119 5.66 17.59 10.33
C VAL A 119 4.48 16.69 10.67
N LYS A 120 3.23 17.15 10.58
CA LYS A 120 2.08 16.30 10.98
C LYS A 120 1.44 15.64 9.76
N PRO A 121 1.69 14.35 9.50
CA PRO A 121 0.93 13.60 8.52
C PRO A 121 -0.51 13.35 8.96
N LYS A 122 -1.37 13.10 7.99
CA LYS A 122 -2.76 12.67 8.19
C LYS A 122 -2.90 11.25 7.67
N ARG A 123 -3.11 10.30 8.57
CA ARG A 123 -3.42 8.91 8.23
C ARG A 123 -4.90 8.80 7.87
N ILE A 124 -5.20 8.16 6.75
CA ILE A 124 -6.57 7.88 6.32
C ILE A 124 -7.09 6.70 7.15
N THR A 125 -8.30 6.83 7.69
CA THR A 125 -8.96 5.77 8.48
C THR A 125 -9.93 5.00 7.62
N PHE A 126 -9.85 3.68 7.69
CA PHE A 126 -10.77 2.76 7.01
C PHE A 126 -11.71 2.09 8.02
N PRO A 127 -12.95 1.76 7.63
CA PRO A 127 -14.01 1.42 8.58
C PRO A 127 -13.90 0.03 9.19
N GLU A 128 -13.20 -0.91 8.53
CA GLU A 128 -13.17 -2.31 8.93
C GLU A 128 -11.86 -2.70 9.62
N ALA A 129 -11.88 -3.75 10.46
CA ALA A 129 -10.70 -4.20 11.21
C ALA A 129 -9.70 -5.02 10.37
N SER A 130 -10.13 -5.49 9.19
CA SER A 130 -9.29 -6.16 8.21
C SER A 130 -9.74 -5.76 6.81
N TYR A 131 -8.82 -5.17 6.05
CA TYR A 131 -9.07 -4.57 4.74
C TYR A 131 -7.79 -4.53 3.92
N SER A 132 -7.95 -4.31 2.62
CA SER A 132 -6.88 -3.82 1.76
C SER A 132 -7.28 -2.44 1.23
N ALA A 133 -6.33 -1.51 1.23
CA ALA A 133 -6.56 -0.15 0.79
C ALA A 133 -5.28 0.49 0.29
N GLY A 134 -5.41 1.44 -0.63
CA GLY A 134 -4.27 2.17 -1.18
C GLY A 134 -4.71 3.30 -2.09
N LEU A 135 -3.72 3.98 -2.67
CA LEU A 135 -3.98 4.84 -3.82
C LEU A 135 -4.49 4.00 -5.00
N ASP A 136 -5.51 4.53 -5.66
CA ASP A 136 -5.96 4.05 -6.96
C ASP A 136 -5.42 5.00 -8.05
N GLU A 137 -6.03 5.01 -9.24
CA GLU A 137 -5.64 5.88 -10.35
C GLU A 137 -5.79 7.37 -10.02
N ASN A 138 -4.65 8.03 -9.81
CA ASN A 138 -4.53 9.46 -9.65
C ASN A 138 -3.60 10.03 -10.74
N PRO A 139 -4.07 10.23 -11.99
CA PRO A 139 -3.18 10.61 -13.11
C PRO A 139 -2.73 12.08 -13.08
N GLU A 140 -3.49 12.95 -12.41
CA GLU A 140 -3.21 14.38 -12.31
C GLU A 140 -2.26 14.67 -11.15
N TYR A 141 -1.25 15.50 -11.39
CA TYR A 141 -0.26 15.85 -10.38
C TYR A 141 -0.81 16.80 -9.30
N LYS A 142 -1.71 17.71 -9.71
CA LYS A 142 -2.37 18.65 -8.81
C LYS A 142 -3.81 18.20 -8.59
N VAL A 143 -4.12 17.81 -7.36
CA VAL A 143 -5.43 17.28 -6.98
C VAL A 143 -5.92 17.88 -5.67
N ALA A 144 -7.23 18.09 -5.57
CA ALA A 144 -7.91 18.35 -4.31
C ALA A 144 -8.54 17.06 -3.72
N MET A 145 -8.82 16.09 -4.60
CA MET A 145 -9.42 14.80 -4.27
C MET A 145 -8.43 13.70 -4.61
N LEU A 146 -8.20 12.77 -3.67
CA LEU A 146 -7.41 11.56 -3.90
C LEU A 146 -8.34 10.39 -4.17
N ARG A 147 -8.09 9.66 -5.25
CA ARG A 147 -8.76 8.39 -5.50
C ARG A 147 -8.09 7.27 -4.71
N LEU A 148 -8.89 6.50 -3.97
CA LEU A 148 -8.45 5.36 -3.18
C LEU A 148 -9.22 4.11 -3.62
N SER A 149 -8.53 2.98 -3.62
CA SER A 149 -9.15 1.66 -3.69
C SER A 149 -9.33 1.13 -2.28
N TYR A 150 -10.45 0.47 -2.03
CA TYR A 150 -10.79 -0.10 -0.75
C TYR A 150 -11.59 -1.37 -0.95
N GLU A 151 -11.18 -2.44 -0.28
CA GLU A 151 -11.97 -3.64 -0.14
C GLU A 151 -11.69 -4.35 1.17
N SER A 152 -12.59 -5.26 1.53
CA SER A 152 -12.37 -6.23 2.60
C SER A 152 -12.94 -7.57 2.21
N MET A 153 -12.86 -8.56 3.10
CA MET A 153 -13.47 -9.85 2.82
C MET A 153 -15.01 -9.81 2.73
N VAL A 154 -15.65 -8.71 3.16
CA VAL A 154 -17.10 -8.51 3.09
C VAL A 154 -17.53 -7.25 2.35
N THR A 155 -16.59 -6.36 2.01
CA THR A 155 -16.84 -5.18 1.19
C THR A 155 -16.22 -5.40 -0.19
N PRO A 156 -17.03 -5.50 -1.27
CA PRO A 156 -16.53 -5.58 -2.64
C PRO A 156 -15.63 -4.39 -3.01
N ASP A 157 -14.80 -4.57 -4.04
CA ASP A 157 -13.90 -3.52 -4.54
C ASP A 157 -14.64 -2.19 -4.72
N THR A 158 -14.17 -1.18 -4.00
CA THR A 158 -14.80 0.13 -3.90
C THR A 158 -13.79 1.22 -4.21
N VAL A 159 -14.10 2.01 -5.24
CA VAL A 159 -13.38 3.23 -5.56
C VAL A 159 -14.00 4.38 -4.77
N THR A 160 -13.17 5.08 -4.01
CA THR A 160 -13.58 6.25 -3.23
C THR A 160 -12.75 7.47 -3.61
N GLU A 161 -13.35 8.65 -3.50
CA GLU A 161 -12.64 9.93 -3.51
C GLU A 161 -12.52 10.46 -2.09
N TYR A 162 -11.33 10.92 -1.74
CA TYR A 162 -10.99 11.49 -0.45
C TYR A 162 -10.64 12.97 -0.63
N ASP A 163 -11.42 13.86 -0.03
CA ASP A 163 -11.08 15.29 0.01
C ASP A 163 -9.88 15.51 0.92
N VAL A 164 -8.77 15.97 0.35
CA VAL A 164 -7.50 16.13 1.07
C VAL A 164 -7.63 17.13 2.22
N SER A 165 -8.47 18.17 2.03
CA SER A 165 -8.65 19.26 2.98
C SER A 165 -9.58 18.88 4.13
N SER A 166 -10.79 18.39 3.83
CA SER A 166 -11.81 18.08 4.84
C SER A 166 -11.62 16.68 5.43
N GLY A 167 -11.10 15.74 4.64
CA GLY A 167 -11.03 14.32 4.96
C GLY A 167 -12.32 13.54 4.72
N GLU A 168 -13.29 14.14 4.02
CA GLU A 168 -14.51 13.47 3.62
C GLU A 168 -14.24 12.40 2.55
N MET A 169 -14.92 11.26 2.64
CA MET A 169 -14.88 10.20 1.65
C MET A 169 -16.21 10.12 0.88
N THR A 170 -16.12 10.07 -0.45
CA THR A 170 -17.26 9.86 -1.34
C THR A 170 -17.05 8.58 -2.13
N THR A 171 -18.00 7.65 -2.08
CA THR A 171 -17.96 6.43 -2.91
C THR A 171 -18.29 6.78 -4.36
N LEU A 172 -17.40 6.42 -5.28
CA LEU A 172 -17.60 6.61 -6.71
C LEU A 172 -18.13 5.36 -7.40
N LYS A 173 -17.60 4.20 -7.02
CA LYS A 173 -17.92 2.93 -7.65
C LYS A 173 -17.81 1.81 -6.62
N VAL A 174 -18.77 0.90 -6.64
CA VAL A 174 -18.71 -0.37 -5.92
C VAL A 174 -18.82 -1.48 -6.97
N GLN A 175 -18.01 -2.52 -6.85
CA GLN A 175 -18.11 -3.72 -7.67
C GLN A 175 -19.49 -4.35 -7.48
N GLU A 176 -20.29 -4.38 -8.55
CA GLU A 176 -21.57 -5.08 -8.55
C GLU A 176 -21.35 -6.60 -8.59
N ILE A 177 -22.02 -7.33 -7.71
CA ILE A 177 -21.99 -8.79 -7.68
C ILE A 177 -23.34 -9.32 -8.18
N PRO A 178 -23.44 -9.79 -9.44
CA PRO A 178 -24.73 -10.09 -10.08
C PRO A 178 -25.56 -11.17 -9.38
N SER A 179 -24.94 -12.01 -8.55
CA SER A 179 -25.61 -13.07 -7.81
C SER A 179 -26.37 -12.59 -6.56
N GLY A 180 -26.45 -11.27 -6.32
CA GLY A 180 -27.21 -10.70 -5.20
C GLY A 180 -26.47 -10.74 -3.86
N TYR A 181 -25.18 -10.35 -3.86
CA TYR A 181 -24.39 -10.29 -2.63
C TYR A 181 -24.96 -9.27 -1.63
N ASP A 182 -25.17 -9.70 -0.39
CA ASP A 182 -25.56 -8.86 0.74
C ASP A 182 -24.48 -8.94 1.83
N ALA A 183 -23.68 -7.88 1.95
CA ALA A 183 -22.61 -7.77 2.94
C ALA A 183 -23.10 -8.00 4.38
N SER A 184 -24.36 -7.65 4.67
CA SER A 184 -24.92 -7.78 6.01
C SER A 184 -25.04 -9.24 6.48
N GLN A 185 -24.98 -10.21 5.56
CA GLN A 185 -24.98 -11.65 5.86
C GLN A 185 -23.64 -12.18 6.34
N TYR A 186 -22.55 -11.42 6.19
CA TYR A 186 -21.19 -11.88 6.45
C TYR A 186 -20.52 -11.06 7.54
N ALA A 187 -19.48 -11.62 8.14
CA ALA A 187 -18.64 -10.94 9.10
C ALA A 187 -17.17 -11.32 8.88
N THR A 188 -16.28 -10.37 9.14
CA THR A 188 -14.84 -10.58 9.16
C THR A 188 -14.30 -10.32 10.55
N GLU A 189 -13.33 -11.13 10.93
CA GLU A 189 -12.59 -10.98 12.17
C GLU A 189 -11.11 -11.03 11.89
N ARG A 190 -10.35 -10.29 12.69
CA ARG A 190 -8.91 -10.39 12.74
C ARG A 190 -8.53 -10.99 14.07
N VAL A 191 -7.86 -12.13 14.03
CA VAL A 191 -7.37 -12.84 15.21
C VAL A 191 -5.86 -12.87 15.20
N GLU A 192 -5.25 -12.98 16.37
CA GLU A 192 -3.81 -13.10 16.53
C GLU A 192 -3.48 -14.49 17.07
N ILE A 193 -2.79 -15.30 16.27
CA ILE A 193 -2.40 -16.66 16.62
C ILE A 193 -0.95 -16.64 17.10
N THR A 194 -0.68 -17.30 18.23
CA THR A 194 0.70 -17.45 18.72
C THR A 194 1.32 -18.69 18.10
N ALA A 195 2.37 -18.50 17.30
CA ALA A 195 3.13 -19.59 16.69
C ALA A 195 3.97 -20.35 17.73
N ARG A 196 4.53 -21.50 17.32
CA ARG A 196 5.37 -22.38 18.16
C ARG A 196 6.58 -21.68 18.79
N ASP A 197 7.06 -20.62 18.18
CA ASP A 197 8.21 -19.81 18.65
C ASP A 197 7.78 -18.56 19.44
N GLY A 198 6.48 -18.39 19.70
CA GLY A 198 5.91 -17.22 20.39
C GLY A 198 5.55 -16.06 19.47
N THR A 199 5.89 -16.11 18.18
CA THR A 199 5.56 -15.05 17.21
C THR A 199 4.04 -14.88 17.10
N LYS A 200 3.60 -13.63 17.09
CA LYS A 200 2.20 -13.26 16.88
C LYS A 200 1.91 -13.17 15.38
N VAL A 201 1.02 -14.03 14.88
CA VAL A 201 0.64 -14.13 13.47
C VAL A 201 -0.80 -13.64 13.31
N PRO A 202 -1.02 -12.50 12.63
CA PRO A 202 -2.38 -12.06 12.34
C PRO A 202 -3.02 -12.98 11.31
N VAL A 203 -4.29 -13.31 11.53
CA VAL A 203 -5.11 -14.10 10.63
C VAL A 203 -6.44 -13.38 10.43
N SER A 204 -6.85 -13.26 9.18
CA SER A 204 -8.15 -12.67 8.84
C SER A 204 -9.12 -13.79 8.47
N VAL A 205 -10.27 -13.83 9.14
CA VAL A 205 -11.27 -14.88 9.01
C VAL A 205 -12.59 -14.26 8.56
N VAL A 206 -13.17 -14.77 7.47
CA VAL A 206 -14.51 -14.41 7.01
C VAL A 206 -15.44 -15.61 7.08
N TYR A 207 -16.68 -15.36 7.46
CA TYR A 207 -17.71 -16.38 7.58
C TYR A 207 -19.09 -15.75 7.40
N LYS A 208 -20.09 -16.59 7.09
CA LYS A 208 -21.50 -16.17 7.11
C LYS A 208 -21.98 -16.05 8.55
N LYS A 209 -22.70 -14.97 8.88
CA LYS A 209 -23.24 -14.74 10.23
C LYS A 209 -24.08 -15.95 10.67
N GLY A 210 -23.92 -16.33 11.94
CA GLY A 210 -24.48 -17.56 12.50
C GLY A 210 -23.53 -18.76 12.51
N PHE A 211 -22.36 -18.67 11.86
CA PHE A 211 -21.29 -19.66 11.96
C PHE A 211 -20.93 -19.93 13.44
N LYS A 212 -20.90 -21.21 13.82
CA LYS A 212 -20.63 -21.65 15.19
C LYS A 212 -19.12 -21.87 15.36
N LYS A 213 -18.54 -21.19 16.35
CA LYS A 213 -17.11 -21.31 16.72
C LYS A 213 -16.91 -22.34 17.84
N ASP A 214 -17.52 -23.50 17.68
CA ASP A 214 -17.46 -24.61 18.64
C ASP A 214 -16.42 -25.69 18.25
N GLY A 215 -15.69 -25.47 17.15
CA GLY A 215 -14.66 -26.37 16.63
C GLY A 215 -15.16 -27.43 15.66
N ASN A 216 -16.47 -27.51 15.38
CA ASN A 216 -17.04 -28.52 14.48
C ASN A 216 -17.31 -28.01 13.05
N GLY A 217 -17.29 -26.68 12.86
CA GLY A 217 -17.53 -26.05 11.57
C GLY A 217 -16.36 -26.25 10.59
N PRO A 218 -16.63 -26.40 9.28
CA PRO A 218 -15.57 -26.53 8.29
C PRO A 218 -14.82 -25.20 8.08
N LEU A 219 -13.50 -25.28 7.91
CA LEU A 219 -12.61 -24.14 7.68
C LEU A 219 -11.76 -24.39 6.44
N TYR A 220 -11.71 -23.42 5.53
CA TYR A 220 -10.70 -23.36 4.48
C TYR A 220 -9.61 -22.36 4.89
N LEU A 221 -8.41 -22.85 5.15
CA LEU A 221 -7.24 -22.02 5.46
C LEU A 221 -6.35 -21.90 4.21
N TYR A 222 -6.17 -20.67 3.73
CA TYR A 222 -5.28 -20.37 2.61
C TYR A 222 -4.00 -19.69 3.12
N ALA A 223 -2.86 -20.05 2.53
CA ALA A 223 -1.58 -19.40 2.82
C ALA A 223 -0.68 -19.41 1.58
N TYR A 224 0.23 -18.44 1.50
CA TYR A 224 1.24 -18.34 0.45
C TYR A 224 2.65 -18.33 1.04
N GLY A 225 3.07 -17.21 1.65
CA GLY A 225 4.27 -17.16 2.50
C GLY A 225 5.62 -17.13 1.76
N ALA A 226 5.68 -16.63 0.53
CA ALA A 226 6.92 -16.48 -0.23
C ALA A 226 7.08 -15.07 -0.83
N TYR A 227 8.31 -14.71 -1.19
CA TYR A 227 8.67 -13.46 -1.91
C TYR A 227 8.29 -12.14 -1.22
N GLY A 228 8.00 -12.16 0.08
CA GLY A 228 7.51 -10.97 0.79
C GLY A 228 6.08 -10.55 0.40
N TYR A 229 5.36 -11.39 -0.36
CA TYR A 229 4.01 -11.10 -0.78
C TYR A 229 3.02 -11.30 0.38
N ALA A 230 2.29 -10.24 0.73
CA ALA A 230 1.20 -10.31 1.69
C ALA A 230 -0.11 -10.63 0.97
N ILE A 231 -0.83 -11.66 1.44
CA ILE A 231 -2.17 -11.94 0.92
C ILE A 231 -3.12 -10.86 1.43
N PRO A 232 -3.68 -10.02 0.55
CA PRO A 232 -4.60 -8.98 0.99
C PRO A 232 -5.90 -9.59 1.51
N PRO A 233 -6.49 -9.08 2.59
CA PRO A 233 -7.81 -9.50 3.08
C PRO A 233 -8.95 -8.87 2.26
N GLY A 234 -8.83 -8.89 0.93
CA GLY A 234 -9.76 -8.30 -0.01
C GLY A 234 -11.01 -9.15 -0.28
N PHE A 235 -11.87 -8.70 -1.19
CA PHE A 235 -13.11 -9.40 -1.54
C PHE A 235 -12.84 -10.55 -2.52
N SER A 236 -13.70 -11.57 -2.53
CA SER A 236 -13.69 -12.55 -3.63
C SER A 236 -15.02 -13.27 -3.74
N THR A 237 -15.60 -13.22 -4.94
CA THR A 237 -16.80 -13.99 -5.28
C THR A 237 -16.58 -15.49 -5.21
N THR A 238 -15.34 -15.98 -5.41
CA THR A 238 -15.02 -17.41 -5.36
C THR A 238 -15.20 -18.01 -3.97
N ARG A 239 -15.08 -17.19 -2.92
CA ARG A 239 -15.27 -17.62 -1.53
C ARG A 239 -16.74 -17.77 -1.16
N LEU A 240 -17.65 -17.02 -1.78
CA LEU A 240 -19.07 -17.00 -1.42
C LEU A 240 -19.69 -18.39 -1.41
N SER A 241 -19.34 -19.24 -2.39
CA SER A 241 -19.83 -20.62 -2.45
C SER A 241 -19.46 -21.46 -1.21
N LEU A 242 -18.30 -21.24 -0.61
CA LEU A 242 -17.89 -21.90 0.64
C LEU A 242 -18.66 -21.31 1.82
N LEU A 243 -18.68 -19.98 1.92
CA LEU A 243 -19.32 -19.25 3.02
C LEU A 243 -20.83 -19.58 3.12
N ASP A 244 -21.52 -19.63 1.99
CA ASP A 244 -22.94 -19.99 1.90
C ASP A 244 -23.23 -21.45 2.23
N ARG A 245 -22.21 -22.32 2.21
CA ARG A 245 -22.29 -23.73 2.59
C ARG A 245 -21.76 -24.00 4.00
N GLY A 246 -21.61 -22.94 4.81
CA GLY A 246 -21.26 -23.03 6.22
C GLY A 246 -19.76 -23.14 6.50
N PHE A 247 -18.89 -22.89 5.52
CA PHE A 247 -17.45 -22.79 5.78
C PHE A 247 -17.11 -21.41 6.34
N ALA A 248 -16.11 -21.38 7.23
CA ALA A 248 -15.27 -20.21 7.40
C ALA A 248 -14.11 -20.25 6.40
N TYR A 249 -13.57 -19.08 6.07
CA TYR A 249 -12.37 -18.93 5.25
C TYR A 249 -11.36 -18.07 6.00
N ALA A 250 -10.09 -18.49 6.04
CA ALA A 250 -9.02 -17.78 6.73
C ALA A 250 -7.79 -17.60 5.84
N ILE A 251 -7.08 -16.49 6.03
CA ILE A 251 -5.76 -16.18 5.48
C ILE A 251 -4.82 -15.64 6.55
#